data_AF-A0A2V7YGR1-F1
#
_entry.id   AF-A0A2V7YGR1-F1
#
_cell.length_a   1.000
_cell.length_b   1.000
_cell.length_c   1.000
_cell.angle_alpha   90.00
_cell.angle_beta   90.00
_cell.angle_gamma   90.00
#
_symmetry.space_group_name_H-M   'P 1'
#
loop_
_entity.id
_entity.type
_entity.pdbx_description
1 polymer ?
#
loop_
_entity_poly.entity_id
_entity_poly.type
_entity_poly.pdbx_seq_one_letter_code
_entity_poly.pdbx_strand_id
1 'polypeptide(L)'
;MKKLAVAATAFGGILAGATLDRAFVGTPALYQLGPKAWADYSRHADLSIRGAAFYPTLAIGNTILSIATAVAAPKNRPAKVAAALAIGGLLMTVKAAPNMLRVRHLGDDEIAIREAMRGFTFWSAIRGACQIGAFAANVWTLAVSKE
;
A
#
# COMPACT_ATOMS: atom_id res chain seq x y z
N MET A 1 5.37 -18.87 -14.83
CA MET A 1 4.59 -18.47 -13.65
C MET A 1 5.44 -18.34 -12.37
N LYS A 2 6.19 -19.37 -11.93
CA LYS A 2 6.97 -19.34 -10.67
C LYS A 2 7.84 -18.09 -10.48
N LYS A 3 8.61 -17.68 -11.51
CA LYS A 3 9.41 -16.44 -11.48
C LYS A 3 8.57 -15.17 -11.23
N LEU A 4 7.38 -15.10 -11.82
CA LEU A 4 6.44 -13.98 -11.61
C LEU A 4 5.90 -13.98 -10.18
N ALA A 5 5.53 -15.16 -9.67
CA ALA A 5 5.06 -15.31 -8.30
C ALA A 5 6.14 -14.94 -7.27
N VAL A 6 7.41 -15.29 -7.53
CA VAL A 6 8.55 -14.88 -6.69
C VAL A 6 8.72 -13.36 -6.72
N ALA A 7 8.71 -12.74 -7.89
CA ALA A 7 8.81 -11.29 -8.01
C ALA A 7 7.63 -10.56 -7.34
N ALA A 8 6.39 -11.05 -7.54
CA ALA A 8 5.19 -10.53 -6.90
C ALA A 8 5.30 -10.64 -5.37
N THR A 9 5.80 -11.77 -4.86
CA THR A 9 6.02 -11.98 -3.43
C THR A 9 7.08 -11.03 -2.88
N ALA A 10 8.19 -10.80 -3.60
CA ALA A 10 9.24 -9.87 -3.17
C ALA A 10 8.73 -8.43 -3.07
N PHE A 11 8.05 -7.93 -4.12
CA PHE A 11 7.44 -6.59 -4.11
C PHE A 11 6.36 -6.47 -3.05
N GLY A 12 5.47 -7.48 -2.97
CA GLY A 12 4.40 -7.54 -1.99
C GLY A 12 4.92 -7.59 -0.56
N GLY A 13 6.04 -8.27 -0.31
CA GLY A 13 6.66 -8.37 1.02
C GLY A 13 7.21 -7.03 1.51
N ILE A 14 7.94 -6.31 0.65
CA ILE A 14 8.45 -4.96 0.97
C ILE A 14 7.26 -4.02 1.22
N LEU A 15 6.25 -4.06 0.36
CA LEU A 15 5.05 -3.22 0.50
C LEU A 15 4.27 -3.55 1.78
N ALA A 16 4.03 -4.83 2.07
CA ALA A 16 3.33 -5.27 3.27
C ALA A 16 4.10 -4.92 4.54
N GLY A 17 5.43 -5.08 4.54
CA GLY A 17 6.30 -4.69 5.65
C GLY A 17 6.24 -3.19 5.94
N ALA A 18 6.38 -2.34 4.91
CA ALA A 18 6.24 -0.89 5.04
C ALA A 18 4.83 -0.49 5.54
N THR A 19 3.80 -1.18 5.07
CA THR A 19 2.42 -0.97 5.53
C THR A 19 2.21 -1.37 6.98
N LEU A 20 2.79 -2.49 7.43
CA LEU A 20 2.71 -2.94 8.82
C LEU A 20 3.44 -1.96 9.74
N ASP A 21 4.67 -1.57 9.42
CA ASP A 21 5.41 -0.54 10.17
C ASP A 21 4.61 0.76 10.27
N ARG A 22 4.08 1.23 9.14
CA ARG A 22 3.26 2.44 9.11
C ARG A 22 2.00 2.30 9.96
N ALA A 23 1.34 1.15 9.97
CA ALA A 23 0.09 0.93 10.70
C ALA A 23 0.30 0.80 12.22
N PHE A 24 1.34 0.08 12.64
CA PHE A 24 1.57 -0.25 14.06
C PHE A 24 2.50 0.72 14.79
N VAL A 25 3.42 1.36 14.07
CA VAL A 25 4.44 2.22 14.67
C VAL A 25 4.24 3.66 14.20
N GLY A 26 4.34 3.90 12.90
CA GLY A 26 4.39 5.25 12.34
C GLY A 26 3.10 6.05 12.56
N THR A 27 1.93 5.45 12.29
CA THR A 27 0.64 6.14 12.38
C THR A 27 0.28 6.46 13.84
N PRO A 28 0.32 5.51 14.79
CA PRO A 28 0.06 5.82 16.20
C PRO A 28 0.96 6.93 16.75
N ALA A 29 2.27 6.89 16.44
CA ALA A 29 3.21 7.93 16.85
C ALA A 29 2.82 9.31 16.29
N LEU A 30 2.52 9.39 14.98
CA LEU A 30 2.11 10.66 14.37
C LEU A 30 0.76 11.18 14.90
N TYR A 31 -0.15 10.30 15.30
CA TYR A 31 -1.40 10.71 15.98
C TYR A 31 -1.13 11.36 17.34
N GLN A 32 -0.15 10.86 18.09
CA GLN A 32 0.26 11.47 19.37
C GLN A 32 0.95 12.82 19.18
N LEU A 33 1.79 12.94 18.13
CA LEU A 33 2.47 14.19 17.80
C LEU A 33 1.54 15.25 17.18
N GLY A 34 0.38 14.83 16.70
CA GLY A 34 -0.69 15.72 16.22
C GLY A 34 -0.64 16.04 14.72
N PRO A 35 -1.68 16.75 14.21
CA PRO A 35 -1.88 16.94 12.78
C PRO A 35 -0.73 17.69 12.08
N LYS A 36 -0.16 18.72 12.72
CA LYS A 36 0.95 19.50 12.15
C LYS A 36 2.19 18.65 11.93
N ALA A 37 2.60 17.86 12.93
CA ALA A 37 3.74 16.95 12.81
C ALA A 37 3.51 15.89 11.73
N TRP A 38 2.29 15.35 11.63
CA TRP A 38 1.92 14.46 10.53
C TRP A 38 2.03 15.13 9.15
N ALA A 39 1.57 16.38 9.00
CA ALA A 39 1.67 17.12 7.75
C ALA A 39 3.12 17.40 7.36
N ASP A 40 3.95 17.85 8.31
CA ASP A 40 5.35 18.15 8.06
C ASP A 40 6.14 16.89 7.71
N TYR A 41 5.91 15.79 8.43
CA TYR A 41 6.43 14.48 8.04
C TYR A 41 5.99 14.11 6.62
N SER A 42 4.69 14.21 6.32
CA SER A 42 4.13 13.78 5.04
C SER A 42 4.68 14.61 3.87
N ARG A 43 4.90 15.92 4.05
CA ARG A 43 5.52 16.78 3.04
C ARG A 43 6.95 16.36 2.71
N HIS A 44 7.74 15.98 3.73
CA HIS A 44 9.16 15.69 3.58
C HIS A 44 9.48 14.21 3.35
N ALA A 45 8.58 13.31 3.71
CA ALA A 45 8.72 11.86 3.51
C ALA A 45 7.79 11.39 2.39
N ASP A 46 6.49 11.39 2.63
CA ASP A 46 5.49 10.75 1.77
C ASP A 46 5.31 11.45 0.41
N LEU A 47 5.38 12.79 0.39
CA LEU A 47 5.24 13.65 -0.79
C LEU A 47 6.58 14.10 -1.37
N SER A 48 7.69 13.67 -0.77
CA SER A 48 9.02 13.88 -1.36
C SER A 48 9.12 13.16 -2.70
N ILE A 49 10.07 13.58 -3.55
CA ILE A 49 10.35 12.89 -4.82
C ILE A 49 10.65 11.40 -4.57
N ARG A 50 11.35 11.08 -3.47
CA ARG A 50 11.68 9.72 -3.10
C ARG A 50 10.45 8.91 -2.70
N GLY A 51 9.58 9.47 -1.85
CA GLY A 51 8.32 8.83 -1.45
C GLY A 51 7.36 8.63 -2.62
N ALA A 52 7.22 9.67 -3.45
CA ALA A 52 6.39 9.66 -4.66
C ALA A 52 6.88 8.69 -5.73
N ALA A 53 8.17 8.37 -5.77
CA ALA A 53 8.70 7.30 -6.62
C ALA A 53 8.55 5.92 -5.95
N PHE A 54 8.94 5.78 -4.69
CA PHE A 54 9.06 4.48 -4.01
C PHE A 54 7.71 3.79 -3.81
N TYR A 55 6.72 4.48 -3.20
CA TYR A 55 5.45 3.83 -2.84
C TYR A 55 4.60 3.43 -4.05
N PRO A 56 4.41 4.29 -5.08
CA PRO A 56 3.64 3.91 -6.26
C PRO A 56 4.31 2.79 -7.06
N THR A 57 5.64 2.80 -7.19
CA THR A 57 6.36 1.72 -7.88
C THR A 57 6.14 0.36 -7.21
N LEU A 58 6.21 0.31 -5.88
CA LEU A 58 5.93 -0.94 -5.15
C LEU A 58 4.47 -1.38 -5.31
N ALA A 59 3.51 -0.46 -5.14
CA ALA A 59 2.09 -0.78 -5.23
C ALA A 59 1.67 -1.22 -6.63
N ILE A 60 2.05 -0.47 -7.67
CA ILE A 60 1.73 -0.77 -9.06
C ILE A 60 2.48 -2.01 -9.52
N GLY A 61 3.78 -2.12 -9.21
CA GLY A 61 4.61 -3.27 -9.54
C GLY A 61 4.07 -4.56 -8.95
N ASN A 62 3.73 -4.57 -7.65
CA ASN A 62 3.09 -5.71 -7.01
C ASN A 62 1.78 -6.11 -7.70
N THR A 63 0.93 -5.15 -8.06
CA THR A 63 -0.34 -5.44 -8.73
C THR A 63 -0.14 -6.04 -10.12
N ILE A 64 0.72 -5.45 -10.95
CA ILE A 64 1.00 -5.96 -12.30
C ILE A 64 1.54 -7.39 -12.21
N LEU A 65 2.50 -7.64 -11.32
CA LEU A 65 3.10 -8.96 -11.15
C LEU A 65 2.09 -9.99 -10.60
N SER A 66 1.21 -9.59 -9.68
CA SER A 66 0.16 -10.46 -9.15
C SER A 66 -0.87 -10.82 -10.21
N ILE A 67 -1.28 -9.86 -11.05
CA ILE A 67 -2.17 -10.11 -12.20
C ILE A 67 -1.49 -11.04 -13.20
N ALA A 68 -0.25 -10.75 -13.60
CA ALA A 68 0.50 -11.59 -14.53
C ALA A 68 0.67 -13.03 -14.00
N THR A 69 0.87 -13.19 -12.70
CA THR A 69 0.92 -14.50 -12.04
C THR A 69 -0.42 -15.23 -12.13
N ALA A 70 -1.53 -14.55 -11.88
CA ALA A 70 -2.88 -15.11 -11.99
C ALA A 70 -3.24 -15.51 -13.43
N VAL A 71 -2.88 -14.69 -14.42
CA VAL A 71 -3.07 -14.99 -15.85
C VAL A 71 -2.21 -16.19 -16.28
N ALA A 72 -0.96 -16.26 -15.81
CA ALA A 72 -0.06 -17.36 -16.13
C ALA A 72 -0.38 -18.68 -15.41
N ALA A 73 -1.24 -18.66 -14.38
CA ALA A 73 -1.73 -19.86 -13.69
C ALA A 73 -3.24 -19.75 -13.38
N PRO A 74 -4.11 -19.85 -14.40
CA PRO A 74 -5.55 -19.58 -14.26
C PRO A 74 -6.28 -20.55 -13.31
N LYS A 75 -5.72 -21.74 -13.08
CA LYS A 75 -6.22 -22.75 -12.14
C LYS A 75 -5.75 -22.51 -10.69
N ASN A 76 -4.75 -21.67 -10.46
CA ASN A 76 -4.23 -21.37 -9.12
C ASN A 76 -5.14 -20.34 -8.43
N ARG A 77 -5.99 -20.82 -7.51
CA ARG A 77 -6.92 -19.96 -6.75
C ARG A 77 -6.19 -18.88 -5.93
N PRO A 78 -5.12 -19.20 -5.16
CA PRO A 78 -4.35 -18.18 -4.44
C PRO A 78 -3.84 -17.04 -5.32
N ALA A 79 -3.37 -17.34 -6.55
CA ALA A 79 -2.87 -16.31 -7.46
C ALA A 79 -3.97 -15.31 -7.86
N LYS A 80 -5.19 -15.80 -8.11
CA LYS A 80 -6.35 -14.94 -8.39
C LYS A 80 -6.77 -14.10 -7.19
N VAL A 81 -6.70 -14.66 -5.99
CA VAL A 81 -6.97 -13.92 -4.74
C VAL A 81 -5.94 -12.81 -4.54
N ALA A 82 -4.65 -13.10 -4.75
CA ALA A 82 -3.58 -12.11 -4.66
C ALA A 82 -3.80 -10.95 -5.64
N ALA A 83 -4.12 -11.27 -6.92
CA ALA A 83 -4.43 -10.27 -7.92
C ALA A 83 -5.65 -9.41 -7.54
N ALA A 84 -6.74 -10.03 -7.09
CA ALA A 84 -7.95 -9.32 -6.68
C ALA A 84 -7.69 -8.37 -5.49
N LEU A 85 -6.95 -8.83 -4.49
CA LEU A 85 -6.58 -8.00 -3.33
C LEU A 85 -5.62 -6.87 -3.73
N ALA A 86 -4.64 -7.12 -4.61
CA ALA A 86 -3.73 -6.09 -5.09
C ALA A 86 -4.47 -5.00 -5.89
N ILE A 87 -5.42 -5.39 -6.75
CA ILE A 87 -6.33 -4.47 -7.44
C ILE A 87 -7.17 -3.68 -6.43
N GLY A 88 -7.78 -4.36 -5.46
CA GLY A 88 -8.57 -3.71 -4.39
C GLY A 88 -7.76 -2.66 -3.63
N GLY A 89 -6.51 -2.97 -3.28
CA GLY A 89 -5.59 -2.02 -2.64
C GLY A 89 -5.30 -0.79 -3.50
N LEU A 90 -5.10 -0.95 -4.81
CA LEU A 90 -4.95 0.18 -5.73
C LEU A 90 -6.25 1.01 -5.82
N LEU A 91 -7.42 0.38 -5.88
CA LEU A 91 -8.69 1.10 -5.92
C LEU A 91 -8.90 1.94 -4.66
N MET A 92 -8.52 1.45 -3.49
CA MET A 92 -8.56 2.25 -2.25
C MET A 92 -7.64 3.48 -2.30
N THR A 93 -6.59 3.45 -3.14
CA THR A 93 -5.70 4.60 -3.35
C THR A 93 -6.41 5.77 -4.01
N VAL A 94 -7.47 5.52 -4.81
CA VAL A 94 -8.31 6.60 -5.38
C VAL A 94 -8.93 7.48 -4.30
N LYS A 95 -9.23 6.91 -3.12
CA LYS A 95 -9.77 7.64 -1.96
C LYS A 95 -8.69 8.12 -0.99
N ALA A 96 -7.62 7.35 -0.81
CA ALA A 96 -6.51 7.73 0.07
C ALA A 96 -5.68 8.88 -0.51
N ALA A 97 -5.27 8.79 -1.78
CA ALA A 97 -4.31 9.71 -2.39
C ALA A 97 -4.75 11.18 -2.35
N PRO A 98 -6.01 11.56 -2.65
CA PRO A 98 -6.43 12.95 -2.55
C PRO A 98 -6.22 13.56 -1.16
N ASN A 99 -6.43 12.78 -0.10
CA ASN A 99 -6.21 13.22 1.28
C ASN A 99 -4.73 13.48 1.58
N MET A 100 -3.82 12.69 1.02
CA MET A 100 -2.37 12.91 1.17
C MET A 100 -1.87 14.06 0.28
N LEU A 101 -2.26 14.07 -1.00
CA LEU A 101 -1.78 15.04 -1.98
C LEU A 101 -2.19 16.47 -1.63
N ARG A 102 -3.39 16.67 -1.04
CA ARG A 102 -3.84 18.01 -0.65
C ARG A 102 -2.97 18.64 0.44
N VAL A 103 -2.31 17.86 1.30
CA VAL A 103 -1.46 18.33 2.42
C VAL A 103 -0.35 19.28 1.95
N ARG A 104 0.09 19.14 0.70
CA ARG A 104 1.06 20.03 0.06
C ARG A 104 0.62 21.50 0.06
N HIS A 105 -0.69 21.75 0.05
CA HIS A 105 -1.28 23.08 -0.14
C HIS A 105 -2.07 23.59 1.07
N LEU A 106 -2.22 22.80 2.14
CA LEU A 106 -3.04 23.17 3.30
C LEU A 106 -2.40 24.22 4.24
N GLY A 107 -1.14 24.60 4.02
CA GLY A 107 -0.44 25.53 4.92
C GLY A 107 -0.44 25.03 6.37
N ASP A 108 -0.83 25.91 7.29
CA ASP A 108 -0.94 25.62 8.74
C ASP A 108 -2.41 25.49 9.22
N ASP A 109 -3.37 25.27 8.31
CA ASP A 109 -4.77 25.03 8.68
C ASP A 109 -4.92 23.66 9.39
N GLU A 110 -4.93 23.71 10.72
CA GLU A 110 -4.96 22.50 11.55
C GLU A 110 -6.23 21.66 11.34
N ILE A 111 -7.39 22.30 11.10
CA ILE A 111 -8.65 21.57 10.90
C ILE A 111 -8.59 20.80 9.58
N ALA A 112 -8.20 21.47 8.50
CA ALA A 112 -8.08 20.83 7.19
C ALA A 112 -7.04 19.70 7.19
N ILE A 113 -5.91 19.90 7.89
CA ILE A 113 -4.87 18.87 8.05
C ILE A 113 -5.39 17.68 8.84
N ARG A 114 -6.12 17.91 9.94
CA ARG A 114 -6.70 16.84 10.76
C ARG A 114 -7.71 16.00 9.97
N GLU A 115 -8.53 16.63 9.14
CA GLU A 115 -9.43 15.93 8.22
C GLU A 115 -8.66 15.09 7.20
N ALA A 116 -7.61 15.65 6.60
CA ALA A 116 -6.75 14.95 5.66
C ALA A 116 -6.09 13.72 6.31
N MET A 117 -5.59 13.87 7.53
CA MET A 117 -4.99 12.79 8.31
C MET A 117 -5.99 11.66 8.59
N ARG A 118 -7.20 12.00 9.05
CA ARG A 118 -8.27 11.00 9.32
C ARG A 118 -8.68 10.28 8.05
N GLY A 119 -8.95 11.02 6.98
CA GLY A 119 -9.33 10.44 5.69
C GLY A 119 -8.24 9.53 5.13
N PHE A 120 -7.00 9.99 5.12
CA PHE A 120 -5.87 9.20 4.64
C PHE A 120 -5.65 7.94 5.48
N THR A 121 -5.72 8.04 6.80
CA THR A 121 -5.53 6.90 7.71
C THR A 121 -6.61 5.85 7.51
N PHE A 122 -7.88 6.25 7.46
CA PHE A 122 -8.99 5.32 7.25
C PHE A 122 -8.85 4.54 5.93
N TRP A 123 -8.67 5.26 4.81
CA TRP A 123 -8.51 4.60 3.51
C TRP A 123 -7.21 3.81 3.41
N SER A 124 -6.14 4.24 4.09
CA SER A 124 -4.88 3.50 4.15
C SER A 124 -4.97 2.24 4.99
N ALA A 125 -5.83 2.18 6.02
CA ALA A 125 -6.07 0.96 6.78
C ALA A 125 -6.72 -0.12 5.91
N ILE A 126 -7.76 0.24 5.15
CA ILE A 126 -8.43 -0.69 4.22
C ILE A 126 -7.47 -1.12 3.11
N ARG A 127 -6.77 -0.16 2.50
CA ARG A 127 -5.72 -0.43 1.50
C ARG A 127 -4.64 -1.35 2.06
N GLY A 128 -4.22 -1.11 3.30
CA GLY A 128 -3.17 -1.88 3.96
C GLY A 128 -3.56 -3.33 4.19
N ALA A 129 -4.81 -3.57 4.63
CA ALA A 129 -5.35 -4.92 4.76
C ALA A 129 -5.33 -5.67 3.41
N CYS A 130 -5.71 -5.00 2.31
CA CYS A 130 -5.62 -5.57 0.97
C CYS A 130 -4.16 -5.90 0.58
N GLN A 131 -3.20 -5.02 0.86
CA GLN A 131 -1.79 -5.25 0.53
C GLN A 131 -1.17 -6.41 1.31
N ILE A 132 -1.43 -6.48 2.61
CA ILE A 132 -0.96 -7.58 3.47
C ILE A 132 -1.59 -8.90 3.04
N GLY A 133 -2.90 -8.90 2.77
CA GLY A 133 -3.62 -10.06 2.25
C GLY A 133 -3.10 -10.50 0.87
N ALA A 134 -2.80 -9.56 -0.02
CA ALA A 134 -2.23 -9.86 -1.34
C ALA A 134 -0.85 -10.52 -1.19
N PHE A 135 0.00 -10.03 -0.28
CA PHE A 135 1.28 -10.65 0.02
C PHE A 135 1.11 -12.07 0.56
N ALA A 136 0.24 -12.28 1.55
CA ALA A 136 -0.04 -13.61 2.10
C ALA A 136 -0.55 -14.58 1.01
N ALA A 137 -1.41 -14.10 0.11
CA ALA A 137 -1.90 -14.89 -1.03
C ALA A 137 -0.79 -15.19 -2.05
N ASN A 138 0.15 -14.28 -2.30
CA ASN A 138 1.32 -14.51 -3.16
C ASN A 138 2.26 -15.58 -2.55
N VAL A 139 2.50 -15.54 -1.23
CA VAL A 139 3.25 -16.60 -0.53
C VAL A 139 2.53 -17.94 -0.65
N TRP A 140 1.20 -17.94 -0.48
CA TRP A 140 0.39 -19.15 -0.66
C TRP A 140 0.47 -19.69 -2.09
N THR A 141 0.43 -18.82 -3.11
CA THR A 141 0.65 -19.19 -4.51
C THR A 141 1.96 -19.95 -4.67
N LEU A 142 3.06 -19.46 -4.10
CA LEU A 142 4.35 -20.14 -4.15
C LEU A 142 4.32 -21.50 -3.46
N ALA A 143 3.72 -21.59 -2.27
CA ALA A 143 3.66 -22.82 -1.49
C ALA A 143 2.90 -23.97 -2.20
N VAL A 144 1.87 -23.65 -2.99
CA VAL A 144 1.08 -24.66 -3.73
C VAL A 144 1.54 -24.86 -5.17
N SER A 145 2.51 -24.08 -5.65
CA SER A 145 3.06 -24.24 -6.99
C SER A 145 4.08 -25.37 -6.97
N LYS A 146 3.71 -26.53 -7.56
CA LYS A 146 4.66 -27.62 -7.82
C LYS A 146 5.75 -27.13 -8.80
N GLU A 147 6.95 -27.69 -8.68
CA GLU A 147 8.13 -27.30 -9.47
C GLU A 147 7.90 -27.30 -10.98
#